data_AF-A0A351CMS5-F1
#
_entry.id   AF-A0A351CMS5-F1
#
_cell.length_a   1.000
_cell.length_b   1.000
_cell.length_c   1.000
_cell.angle_alpha   90.00
_cell.angle_beta   90.00
_cell.angle_gamma   90.00
#
_symmetry.space_group_name_H-M   'P 1'
#
loop_
_entity.id
_entity.type
_entity.pdbx_description
1 polymer ?
#
loop_
_entity_poly.entity_id
_entity_poly.type
_entity_poly.pdbx_seq_one_letter_code
_entity_poly.pdbx_strand_id
1 'polypeptide(L)'
;IDENADAIFVHHGIFWQDEDQVIVGAKRRKISLLLSHNISLFGYHLPLDAHPEVGNNVQLGKLLDIQNIKPVEGSLLWQGDLNI
;
A
#
# COMPACT_ATOMS: atom_id res chain seq x y z
N ILE A 1 3.12 -10.15 -15.22
CA ILE A 1 3.87 -10.81 -16.30
C ILE A 1 2.91 -11.13 -17.42
N ASP A 2 1.89 -11.95 -17.16
CA ASP A 2 0.87 -12.30 -18.15
C ASP A 2 0.19 -11.05 -18.77
N GLU A 3 -0.03 -10.02 -17.95
CA GLU A 3 -0.56 -8.71 -18.39
C GLU A 3 0.48 -7.77 -19.06
N ASN A 4 1.72 -8.21 -19.28
CA ASN A 4 2.82 -7.41 -19.86
C ASN A 4 3.04 -6.02 -19.22
N ALA A 5 2.84 -5.90 -17.90
CA ALA A 5 3.02 -4.63 -17.19
C ALA A 5 4.50 -4.23 -17.06
N ASP A 6 4.82 -2.97 -17.34
CA ASP A 6 6.15 -2.37 -17.12
C ASP A 6 6.41 -2.01 -15.65
N ALA A 7 5.33 -1.83 -14.87
CA ALA A 7 5.40 -1.46 -13.48
C ALA A 7 4.22 -2.03 -12.68
N ILE A 8 4.45 -2.23 -11.38
CA ILE A 8 3.41 -2.61 -10.41
C ILE A 8 3.44 -1.67 -9.20
N PHE A 9 2.25 -1.30 -8.74
CA PHE A 9 2.01 -0.50 -7.55
C PHE A 9 1.37 -1.39 -6.49
N VAL A 10 1.95 -1.42 -5.30
CA VAL A 10 1.46 -2.24 -4.19
C VAL A 10 1.47 -1.45 -2.89
N HIS A 11 0.59 -1.82 -1.98
CA HIS A 11 0.61 -1.27 -0.64
C HIS A 11 1.76 -1.85 0.21
N HIS A 12 1.91 -3.18 0.19
CA HIS A 12 2.97 -3.90 0.89
C HIS A 12 4.10 -4.29 -0.08
N GLY A 13 5.25 -3.66 0.08
CA GLY A 13 6.45 -3.94 -0.71
C GLY A 13 7.18 -5.24 -0.31
N ILE A 14 8.39 -5.40 -0.85
CA ILE A 14 9.24 -6.57 -0.56
C ILE A 14 10.10 -6.37 0.68
N PHE A 15 10.53 -5.14 0.97
CA PHE A 15 11.52 -4.83 2.00
C PHE A 15 10.88 -4.20 3.23
N TRP A 16 11.21 -4.72 4.41
CA TRP A 16 10.76 -4.23 5.71
C TRP A 16 11.95 -3.96 6.64
N GLN A 17 11.78 -3.10 7.64
CA GLN A 17 12.89 -2.65 8.50
C GLN A 17 13.45 -3.79 9.37
N ASP A 18 12.58 -4.64 9.92
CA ASP A 18 12.94 -5.67 10.89
C ASP A 18 12.96 -7.09 10.29
N GLU A 19 13.13 -7.21 8.98
CA GLU A 19 13.28 -8.51 8.31
C GLU A 19 14.72 -8.79 7.87
N ASP A 20 15.05 -10.08 7.74
CA ASP A 20 16.30 -10.52 7.15
C ASP A 20 16.42 -10.00 5.70
N GLN A 21 17.51 -9.30 5.41
CA GLN A 21 17.78 -8.70 4.11
C GLN A 21 18.37 -9.71 3.09
N VAL A 22 18.74 -10.91 3.53
CA VAL A 22 19.24 -11.96 2.64
C VAL A 22 18.17 -12.38 1.62
N ILE A 23 18.53 -12.34 0.34
CA ILE A 23 17.61 -12.64 -0.77
C ILE A 23 17.58 -14.15 -1.02
N VAL A 24 16.74 -14.85 -0.27
CA VAL A 24 16.49 -16.30 -0.40
C VAL A 24 15.00 -16.62 -0.47
N GLY A 25 14.65 -17.88 -0.74
CA GLY A 25 13.28 -18.39 -0.73
C GLY A 25 12.30 -17.55 -1.56
N ALA A 26 11.19 -17.13 -0.92
CA ALA A 26 10.15 -16.35 -1.57
C ALA A 26 10.62 -14.95 -2.00
N LYS A 27 11.48 -14.29 -1.23
CA LYS A 27 12.06 -12.97 -1.56
C LYS A 27 12.86 -13.07 -2.85
N ARG A 28 13.73 -14.08 -2.97
CA ARG A 28 14.48 -14.37 -4.20
C ARG A 28 13.54 -14.59 -5.40
N ARG A 29 12.50 -15.41 -5.24
CA ARG A 29 11.57 -15.70 -6.34
C ARG A 29 10.87 -14.43 -6.84
N LYS A 30 10.37 -13.58 -5.94
CA LYS A 30 9.71 -12.31 -6.31
C LYS A 30 10.67 -11.35 -7.03
N ILE A 31 11.85 -11.12 -6.46
CA ILE A 31 12.85 -10.22 -7.04
C ILE A 31 13.33 -10.73 -8.40
N SER A 32 13.58 -12.04 -8.52
CA SER A 32 14.00 -12.66 -9.79
C SER A 32 12.97 -12.44 -10.90
N LEU A 33 11.68 -12.53 -10.60
CA LEU A 33 10.62 -12.28 -11.58
C LEU A 33 10.57 -10.82 -12.03
N LEU A 34 10.69 -9.87 -11.09
CA LEU A 34 10.71 -8.45 -11.44
C LEU A 34 11.89 -8.11 -12.35
N LEU A 35 13.10 -8.55 -11.97
CA LEU A 35 14.32 -8.27 -12.73
C LEU A 35 14.34 -8.97 -14.10
N SER A 36 13.93 -10.23 -14.17
CA SER A 36 13.97 -11.00 -15.44
C SER A 36 12.98 -10.47 -16.48
N HIS A 37 11.96 -9.73 -16.03
CA HIS A 37 10.94 -9.14 -16.89
C HIS A 37 11.02 -7.60 -16.96
N ASN A 38 12.07 -6.98 -16.40
CA ASN A 38 12.25 -5.52 -16.34
C ASN A 38 11.06 -4.74 -15.74
N ILE A 39 10.38 -5.32 -14.74
CA ILE A 39 9.21 -4.71 -14.11
C ILE A 39 9.64 -3.87 -12.92
N SER A 40 9.22 -2.60 -12.90
CA SER A 40 9.44 -1.70 -11.76
C SER A 40 8.43 -1.98 -10.64
N LEU A 41 8.87 -2.04 -9.38
CA LEU A 41 8.01 -2.19 -8.21
C LEU A 41 7.95 -0.89 -7.41
N PHE A 42 6.75 -0.36 -7.22
CA PHE A 42 6.47 0.79 -6.37
C PHE A 42 5.65 0.36 -5.15
N GLY A 43 6.19 0.58 -3.95
CA GLY A 43 5.52 0.28 -2.69
C GLY A 43 5.12 1.55 -1.95
N TYR A 44 3.82 1.72 -1.67
CA TYR A 44 3.31 2.83 -0.86
C TYR A 44 2.55 2.27 0.35
N HIS A 45 3.23 2.24 1.50
CA HIS A 45 2.68 1.72 2.75
C HIS A 45 1.93 2.83 3.50
N LEU A 46 2.46 3.30 4.63
CA LEU A 46 1.83 4.33 5.48
C LEU A 46 1.45 5.63 4.74
N PRO A 47 2.25 6.15 3.78
CA PRO A 47 1.82 7.31 2.99
C PRO A 47 0.53 7.07 2.20
N LEU A 48 0.29 5.83 1.74
CA LEU A 48 -0.98 5.49 1.08
C LEU A 48 -2.11 5.42 2.09
N ASP A 49 -1.93 4.81 3.26
CA ASP A 49 -2.99 4.80 4.29
C ASP A 49 -3.44 6.20 4.71
N ALA A 50 -2.49 7.13 4.81
CA ALA A 50 -2.73 8.50 5.25
C ALA A 50 -3.14 9.47 4.14
N HIS A 51 -3.13 9.05 2.87
CA HIS A 51 -3.35 9.99 1.76
C HIS A 51 -4.80 10.51 1.76
N PRO A 52 -5.03 11.85 1.72
CA PRO A 52 -6.37 12.41 1.93
C PRO A 52 -7.35 12.19 0.78
N GLU A 53 -6.84 11.88 -0.42
CA GLU A 53 -7.68 11.64 -1.59
C GLU A 53 -7.83 10.15 -1.92
N VAL A 54 -6.71 9.44 -2.09
CA VAL A 54 -6.65 8.06 -2.58
C VAL A 54 -6.30 7.02 -1.51
N GLY A 55 -6.22 7.42 -0.24
CA GLY A 55 -5.73 6.55 0.81
C GLY A 55 -6.72 5.51 1.31
N ASN A 56 -6.21 4.40 1.84
CA ASN A 56 -7.04 3.27 2.28
C ASN A 56 -8.11 3.70 3.28
N ASN A 57 -7.74 4.53 4.26
CA ASN A 57 -8.66 4.98 5.30
C ASN A 57 -9.77 5.90 4.76
N VAL A 58 -9.43 6.89 3.92
CA VAL A 58 -10.43 7.80 3.36
C VAL A 58 -11.35 7.09 2.37
N GLN A 59 -10.81 6.13 1.58
CA GLN A 59 -11.61 5.33 0.66
C GLN A 59 -12.56 4.39 1.40
N LEU A 60 -12.12 3.77 2.49
CA LEU A 60 -13.00 2.97 3.34
C LEU A 60 -14.13 3.82 3.94
N GLY A 61 -13.81 5.00 4.46
CA GLY A 61 -14.82 5.92 4.99
C GLY A 61 -15.86 6.30 3.94
N LYS A 62 -15.43 6.60 2.71
CA LYS A 62 -16.33 6.88 1.58
C LYS A 62 -17.24 5.69 1.24
N LEU A 63 -16.69 4.47 1.21
CA LEU A 63 -17.46 3.25 0.93
C LEU A 63 -18.51 2.95 2.00
N LEU A 64 -18.24 3.33 3.25
CA LEU A 64 -19.13 3.14 4.39
C LEU A 64 -20.07 4.34 4.66
N ASP A 65 -20.08 5.34 3.77
CA ASP A 65 -20.87 6.58 3.91
C ASP A 65 -20.64 7.33 5.25
N ILE A 66 -19.40 7.27 5.75
CA ILE A 66 -18.98 8.02 6.95
C ILE A 66 -18.94 9.51 6.59
N GLN A 67 -19.53 10.36 7.42
CA GLN A 67 -19.52 11.81 7.25
C GLN A 67 -18.30 12.45 7.94
N ASN A 68 -17.90 13.65 7.49
CA ASN A 68 -16.82 14.43 8.11
C ASN A 68 -15.49 13.67 8.29
N ILE A 69 -15.18 12.77 7.36
CA ILE A 69 -13.98 11.93 7.39
C ILE A 69 -12.72 12.80 7.44
N LYS A 70 -11.90 12.61 8.48
CA LYS A 70 -10.67 13.37 8.69
C LYS A 70 -9.61 12.54 9.42
N PRO A 71 -8.31 12.83 9.21
CA PRO A 71 -7.26 12.22 10.01
C PRO A 71 -7.36 12.66 11.48
N VAL A 72 -6.96 11.78 12.38
CA VAL A 72 -6.73 12.10 13.79
C VAL A 72 -5.32 12.67 13.90
N GLU A 73 -5.22 13.90 14.42
CA GLU A 73 -3.96 14.64 14.54
C GLU A 73 -2.87 13.81 15.25
N GLY A 74 -1.67 13.79 14.66
CA GLY A 74 -0.52 13.06 15.21
C GLY A 74 -0.60 11.53 15.06
N SER A 75 -1.52 10.99 14.24
CA SER A 75 -1.66 9.54 14.06
C SER A 75 -1.96 9.15 12.60
N LEU A 76 -1.97 7.85 12.34
CA LEU A 76 -2.45 7.25 11.08
C LEU A 76 -3.93 6.86 11.12
N LEU A 77 -4.61 7.15 12.22
CA LEU A 77 -6.03 6.85 12.38
C LEU A 77 -6.88 7.92 11.69
N TRP A 78 -8.07 7.49 11.30
CA TRP A 78 -9.07 8.33 10.68
C TRP A 78 -10.36 8.23 11.49
N GLN A 79 -11.12 9.32 11.50
CA GLN A 79 -12.37 9.45 12.23
C GLN A 79 -13.42 10.13 11.37
N GLY A 80 -14.68 9.92 11.72
CA GLY A 80 -15.84 10.57 11.12
C GLY A 80 -17.11 10.14 11.84
N ASP A 81 -18.25 10.60 11.34
CA ASP A 81 -19.56 10.40 11.96
C ASP A 81 -20.34 9.35 11.18
N LEU A 82 -20.96 8.40 11.88
CA LEU A 82 -21.88 7.45 11.26
C LEU A 82 -23.23 8.10 11.06
N ASN A 83 -23.85 7.86 9.91
CA ASN A 83 -25.22 8.28 9.63
C ASN A 83 -26.18 7.23 10.20
N ILE A 84 -26.50 7.34 11.51
CA ILE A 84 -27.39 6.41 12.25
C ILE A 84 -28.65 7.16 12.67
#